data_AF-A0A1S2M8K0-F1
#
_entry.id   AF-A0A1S2M8K0-F1
#
_cell.length_a   1.000
_cell.length_b   1.000
_cell.length_c   1.000
_cell.angle_alpha   90.00
_cell.angle_beta   90.00
_cell.angle_gamma   90.00
#
_symmetry.space_group_name_H-M   'P 1'
#
loop_
_entity.id
_entity.type
_entity.pdbx_description
1 polymer ?
#
loop_
_entity_poly.entity_id
_entity_poly.type
_entity_poly.pdbx_seq_one_letter_code
_entity_poly.pdbx_strand_id
1 'polypeptide(L)'
;MEGVDIVSSSDAWFQVVVDGTLNTAFTNFPTANTDIPNNETALLVNNTATTISGGQVVYQGVLAGAPGAANRDFATAVLLSFELPAEQPVTLVIGTFSGTSAVSAVFRVNEEW
;
A
#
# COMPACT_ATOMS: atom_id res chain seq x y z
N MET A 1 8.95 -5.07 5.90
CA MET A 1 8.23 -3.87 5.40
C MET A 1 8.98 -2.61 5.85
N GLU A 2 9.18 -1.62 4.98
CA GLU A 2 10.03 -0.46 5.27
C GLU A 2 9.21 0.76 5.72
N GLY A 3 8.04 1.00 5.14
CA GLY A 3 7.18 2.11 5.56
C GLY A 3 5.91 2.29 4.74
N VAL A 4 5.01 3.13 5.26
CA VAL A 4 3.77 3.56 4.60
C VAL A 4 3.68 5.07 4.76
N ASP A 5 3.64 5.83 3.67
CA ASP A 5 3.35 7.26 3.74
C ASP A 5 2.00 7.51 3.10
N ILE A 6 1.12 8.25 3.78
CA ILE A 6 -0.23 8.55 3.30
C ILE A 6 -0.50 10.04 3.49
N VAL A 7 -0.94 10.68 2.41
CA VAL A 7 -1.32 12.08 2.35
C VAL A 7 -2.78 12.18 1.92
N SER A 8 -3.59 12.86 2.74
CA SER A 8 -4.96 13.21 2.40
C SER A 8 -5.39 14.53 3.05
N SER A 9 -6.33 15.23 2.42
CA SER A 9 -6.99 16.42 2.97
C SER A 9 -8.22 16.08 3.83
N SER A 10 -8.56 14.80 3.98
CA SER A 10 -9.71 14.32 4.75
C SER A 10 -9.31 13.16 5.65
N ASP A 11 -10.10 12.95 6.70
CA ASP A 11 -9.91 11.80 7.57
C ASP A 11 -10.01 10.51 6.75
N ALA A 12 -9.06 9.61 7.01
CA ALA A 12 -8.95 8.36 6.29
C ALA A 12 -8.53 7.23 7.23
N TRP A 13 -8.76 6.02 6.76
CA TRP A 13 -8.30 4.79 7.39
C TRP A 13 -7.48 4.01 6.37
N PHE A 14 -6.57 3.18 6.88
CA PHE A 14 -5.81 2.28 6.04
C PHE A 14 -5.63 0.93 6.72
N GLN A 15 -5.43 -0.09 5.91
CA GLN A 15 -5.13 -1.45 6.33
C GLN A 15 -4.05 -2.04 5.42
N VAL A 16 -3.16 -2.83 6.01
CA VAL A 16 -2.30 -3.74 5.26
C VAL A 16 -2.90 -5.13 5.39
N VAL A 17 -3.27 -5.71 4.26
CA VAL A 17 -3.92 -7.02 4.16
C VAL A 17 -2.97 -8.00 3.47
N VAL A 18 -2.77 -9.15 4.08
CA VAL A 18 -1.98 -10.26 3.53
C VAL A 18 -2.92 -11.35 3.04
N ASP A 19 -2.59 -11.99 1.92
CA ASP A 19 -3.30 -13.16 1.39
C ASP A 19 -4.76 -12.90 0.96
N GLY A 20 -5.08 -11.64 0.61
CA GLY A 20 -6.38 -11.29 0.05
C GLY A 20 -6.41 -11.48 -1.47
N THR A 21 -7.59 -11.78 -2.01
CA THR A 21 -7.81 -11.90 -3.45
C THR A 21 -8.25 -10.55 -4.03
N LEU A 22 -7.44 -10.01 -4.95
CA LEU A 22 -7.75 -8.79 -5.71
C LEU A 22 -8.63 -9.12 -6.92
N ASN A 23 -9.50 -8.19 -7.31
CA ASN A 23 -10.41 -8.35 -8.45
C ASN A 23 -9.76 -8.12 -9.83
N THR A 24 -8.49 -7.73 -9.87
CA THR A 24 -7.73 -7.52 -11.10
C THR A 24 -6.43 -8.32 -11.08
N ALA A 25 -5.83 -8.53 -12.25
CA ALA A 25 -4.61 -9.29 -12.39
C ALA A 25 -3.38 -8.48 -11.94
N PHE A 26 -2.36 -9.18 -11.44
CA PHE A 26 -1.03 -8.62 -11.25
C PHE A 26 -0.30 -8.50 -12.59
N THR A 27 0.64 -7.56 -12.65
CA THR A 27 1.53 -7.35 -13.79
C THR A 27 2.99 -7.38 -13.34
N ASN A 28 3.90 -7.83 -14.19
CA ASN A 28 5.33 -7.79 -13.91
C ASN A 28 5.81 -6.35 -13.72
N PHE A 29 6.68 -6.15 -12.75
CA PHE A 29 7.54 -4.98 -12.67
C PHE A 29 8.69 -5.11 -13.69
N PRO A 30 9.15 -4.03 -14.36
CA PRO A 30 8.70 -2.64 -14.29
C PRO A 30 7.33 -2.39 -14.92
N THR A 31 6.59 -1.44 -14.34
CA THR A 31 5.46 -0.79 -15.03
C THR A 31 5.93 0.44 -15.80
N ALA A 32 5.08 1.03 -16.65
CA ALA A 32 5.40 2.26 -17.38
C ALA A 32 5.85 3.45 -16.50
N ASN A 33 5.64 3.37 -15.19
CA ASN A 33 5.97 4.42 -14.22
C ASN A 33 7.30 4.18 -13.47
N THR A 34 8.05 3.12 -13.81
CA THR A 34 9.24 2.68 -13.06
C THR A 34 10.29 2.05 -14.01
N ASP A 35 11.48 2.62 -14.11
CA ASP A 35 12.57 2.14 -14.99
C ASP A 35 13.51 1.15 -14.26
N ILE A 36 13.04 -0.05 -13.92
CA ILE A 36 13.91 -1.15 -13.43
C ILE A 36 13.99 -2.24 -14.50
N PRO A 37 15.15 -2.80 -14.84
CA PRO A 37 15.24 -3.90 -15.81
C PRO A 37 14.41 -5.12 -15.40
N ASN A 38 13.78 -5.79 -16.37
CA ASN A 38 12.85 -6.91 -16.14
C ASN A 38 13.50 -8.20 -15.61
N ASN A 39 14.83 -8.27 -15.60
CA ASN A 39 15.62 -9.40 -15.13
C ASN A 39 16.21 -9.17 -13.72
N GLU A 40 15.96 -8.00 -13.12
CA GLU A 40 16.49 -7.62 -11.80
C GLU A 40 15.45 -7.81 -10.69
N THR A 41 14.20 -8.16 -11.02
CA THR A 41 13.16 -8.41 -10.00
C THR A 41 12.10 -9.40 -10.51
N ALA A 42 11.58 -10.23 -9.60
CA ALA A 42 10.40 -11.06 -9.83
C ALA A 42 9.11 -10.40 -9.29
N LEU A 43 9.18 -9.12 -8.89
CA LEU A 43 8.06 -8.41 -8.27
C LEU A 43 6.86 -8.31 -9.23
N LEU A 44 5.71 -8.72 -8.71
CA LEU A 44 4.41 -8.54 -9.34
C LEU A 44 3.65 -7.44 -8.61
N VAL A 45 3.06 -6.50 -9.36
CA VAL A 45 2.31 -5.38 -8.80
C VAL A 45 0.89 -5.32 -9.34
N ASN A 46 -0.04 -4.82 -8.54
CA ASN A 46 -1.40 -4.51 -8.95
C ASN A 46 -1.85 -3.19 -8.31
N ASN A 47 -1.98 -2.16 -9.13
CA ASN A 47 -2.43 -0.82 -8.74
C ASN A 47 -3.78 -0.45 -9.37
N THR A 48 -4.50 -1.41 -9.94
CA THR A 48 -5.79 -1.20 -10.61
C THR A 48 -6.96 -1.85 -9.85
N ALA A 49 -6.66 -2.66 -8.84
CA ALA A 49 -7.66 -3.31 -8.01
C ALA A 49 -8.55 -2.27 -7.31
N THR A 50 -9.84 -2.55 -7.30
CA THR A 50 -10.84 -1.73 -6.59
C THR A 50 -11.50 -2.48 -5.45
N THR A 51 -11.34 -3.79 -5.40
CA THR A 51 -11.83 -4.64 -4.31
C THR A 51 -10.81 -5.70 -3.93
N ILE A 52 -10.83 -6.05 -2.65
CA ILE A 52 -10.13 -7.18 -2.07
C ILE A 52 -11.13 -8.00 -1.27
N SER A 53 -11.00 -9.32 -1.31
CA SER A 53 -11.82 -10.25 -0.53
C SER A 53 -10.95 -11.29 0.17
N GLY A 54 -11.36 -11.70 1.37
CA GLY A 54 -10.53 -12.57 2.22
C GLY A 54 -9.27 -11.86 2.74
N GLY A 55 -8.27 -12.66 3.08
CA GLY A 55 -7.00 -12.20 3.66
C GLY A 55 -7.07 -11.85 5.14
N GLN A 56 -5.90 -11.52 5.70
CA GLN A 56 -5.71 -11.13 7.09
C GLN A 56 -5.21 -9.69 7.19
N VAL A 57 -5.89 -8.86 7.99
CA VAL A 57 -5.40 -7.52 8.35
C VAL A 57 -4.26 -7.68 9.36
N VAL A 58 -3.05 -7.29 8.96
CA VAL A 58 -1.84 -7.39 9.79
C VAL A 58 -1.42 -6.05 10.38
N TYR A 59 -1.87 -4.95 9.77
CA TYR A 59 -1.67 -3.61 10.28
C TYR A 59 -2.85 -2.72 9.86
N GLN A 60 -3.23 -1.79 10.73
CA GLN A 60 -4.30 -0.84 10.43
C GLN A 60 -4.12 0.45 11.22
N GLY A 61 -4.68 1.53 10.71
CA GLY A 61 -4.66 2.81 11.39
C GLY A 61 -5.68 3.79 10.82
N VAL A 62 -5.76 4.93 11.51
CA VAL A 62 -6.54 6.09 11.09
C VAL A 62 -5.61 7.28 10.99
N LEU A 63 -5.87 8.16 10.03
CA LEU A 63 -5.19 9.44 9.88
C LEU A 63 -6.24 10.56 9.85
N ALA A 64 -5.93 11.66 10.53
CA ALA A 64 -6.74 12.87 10.47
C ALA A 64 -6.31 13.69 9.26
N GLY A 65 -7.27 14.08 8.44
CA GLY A 65 -7.03 15.00 7.34
C GLY A 65 -6.87 16.42 7.86
N ALA A 66 -5.99 17.19 7.22
CA ALA A 66 -5.82 18.60 7.54
C ALA A 66 -6.03 19.45 6.27
N PRO A 67 -7.06 20.31 6.23
CA PRO A 67 -7.25 21.25 5.13
C PRO A 67 -6.00 22.14 4.99
N GLY A 68 -5.34 22.08 3.83
CA GLY A 68 -4.15 22.88 3.53
C GLY A 68 -2.81 22.35 4.10
N ALA A 69 -2.80 21.22 4.80
CA ALA A 69 -1.58 20.59 5.30
C ALA A 69 -1.43 19.17 4.74
N ALA A 70 -1.05 19.09 3.46
CA ALA A 70 -0.75 17.84 2.77
C ALA A 70 0.59 17.19 3.20
N ASN A 71 1.27 17.70 4.24
CA ASN A 71 2.70 17.47 4.45
C ASN A 71 3.03 16.90 5.82
N ARG A 72 2.36 15.83 6.25
CA ARG A 72 2.89 15.03 7.36
C ARG A 72 2.88 13.57 6.95
N ASP A 73 3.98 12.87 7.21
CA ASP A 73 3.98 11.41 7.20
C ASP A 73 3.15 10.95 8.40
N PHE A 74 1.86 10.71 8.18
CA PHE A 74 0.90 10.47 9.26
C PHE A 74 0.94 9.03 9.79
N ALA A 75 1.70 8.14 9.15
CA ALA A 75 1.98 6.79 9.62
C ALA A 75 3.41 6.33 9.28
N THR A 76 4.44 7.02 9.79
CA THR A 76 5.81 6.44 9.85
C THR A 76 5.84 5.28 10.85
N ALA A 77 5.20 4.18 10.50
CA ALA A 77 5.38 2.92 11.17
C ALA A 77 6.65 2.30 10.60
N VAL A 78 7.78 2.55 11.27
CA VAL A 78 8.95 1.68 11.13
C VAL A 78 8.53 0.35 11.75
N LEU A 79 7.88 -0.50 10.94
CA LEU A 79 7.52 -1.85 11.32
C LEU A 79 8.78 -2.71 11.22
N LEU A 80 9.65 -2.48 12.22
CA LEU A 80 11.03 -2.93 12.38
C LEU A 80 11.24 -4.45 12.34
N SER A 81 10.21 -5.27 12.10
CA SER A 81 10.35 -6.73 11.98
C SER A 81 9.09 -7.43 11.46
N PHE A 82 8.42 -6.90 10.42
CA PHE A 82 7.38 -7.68 9.72
C PHE A 82 7.94 -8.29 8.44
N GLU A 83 8.19 -9.60 8.51
CA GLU A 83 8.55 -10.44 7.37
C GLU A 83 7.28 -10.72 6.56
N LEU A 84 7.32 -10.40 5.27
CA LEU A 84 6.19 -10.66 4.39
C LEU A 84 6.28 -12.13 3.93
N PRO A 85 5.18 -12.88 3.92
CA PRO A 85 5.18 -14.23 3.38
C PRO A 85 5.56 -14.20 1.89
N ALA A 86 6.59 -14.98 1.53
CA ALA A 86 7.28 -14.90 0.24
C ALA A 86 6.39 -15.10 -1.00
N GLU A 87 5.27 -15.81 -0.87
CA GLU A 87 4.41 -16.16 -2.01
C GLU A 87 2.99 -15.57 -1.92
N GLN A 88 2.72 -14.70 -0.93
CA GLN A 88 1.37 -14.14 -0.72
C GLN A 88 1.31 -12.65 -1.08
N PRO A 89 0.20 -12.19 -1.68
CA PRO A 89 0.04 -10.78 -1.98
C PRO A 89 -0.09 -9.96 -0.70
N VAL A 90 0.55 -8.80 -0.70
CA VAL A 90 0.47 -7.81 0.37
C VAL A 90 -0.14 -6.54 -0.21
N THR A 91 -1.30 -6.16 0.31
CA THR A 91 -2.12 -5.08 -0.24
C THR A 91 -2.28 -3.95 0.78
N LEU A 92 -1.93 -2.73 0.37
CA LEU A 92 -2.32 -1.51 1.07
C LEU A 92 -3.73 -1.10 0.64
N VAL A 93 -4.68 -1.15 1.57
CA VAL A 93 -6.07 -0.70 1.38
C VAL A 93 -6.22 0.64 2.09
N ILE A 94 -6.77 1.64 1.39
CA ILE A 94 -7.02 2.96 1.95
C ILE A 94 -8.42 3.41 1.58
N GLY A 95 -9.13 4.00 2.54
CA GLY A 95 -10.42 4.64 2.30
C GLY A 95 -10.54 5.94 3.08
N THR A 96 -11.25 6.91 2.52
CA THR A 96 -11.63 8.12 3.27
C THR A 96 -13.01 7.93 3.89
N PHE A 97 -13.25 8.53 5.05
CA PHE A 97 -14.57 8.42 5.69
C PHE A 97 -15.66 9.18 4.91
N SER A 98 -15.27 10.16 4.10
CA SER A 98 -16.15 10.90 3.17
C SER A 98 -16.41 10.17 1.86
N GLY A 99 -15.58 9.19 1.48
CA GLY A 99 -15.63 8.44 0.22
C GLY A 99 -15.23 9.19 -1.05
N THR A 100 -14.93 10.50 -1.00
CA THR A 100 -14.75 11.34 -2.20
C THR A 100 -13.41 12.06 -2.29
N SER A 101 -12.59 11.98 -1.24
CA SER A 101 -11.35 12.75 -1.15
C SER A 101 -10.19 12.00 -1.79
N ALA A 102 -9.35 12.72 -2.52
CA ALA A 102 -8.13 12.16 -3.08
C ALA A 102 -7.17 11.74 -1.95
N VAL A 103 -6.50 10.61 -2.17
CA VAL A 103 -5.46 10.06 -1.30
C VAL A 103 -4.24 9.80 -2.16
N SER A 104 -3.08 10.26 -1.71
CA SER A 104 -1.78 9.85 -2.25
C SER A 104 -1.10 8.98 -1.20
N ALA A 105 -0.51 7.86 -1.63
CA ALA A 105 0.16 6.94 -0.72
C ALA A 105 1.39 6.31 -1.37
N VAL A 106 2.38 6.01 -0.52
CA VAL A 106 3.59 5.27 -0.85
C VAL A 106 3.67 4.06 0.07
N PHE A 107 3.79 2.88 -0.52
CA PHE A 107 4.03 1.64 0.21
C PHE A 107 5.47 1.18 -0.06
N ARG A 108 6.32 1.20 0.97
CA ARG A 108 7.74 0.85 0.86
C ARG A 108 7.99 -0.54 1.40
N VAL A 109 8.54 -1.38 0.54
CA VAL A 109 8.97 -2.75 0.85
C VAL A 109 10.43 -2.88 0.46
N ASN A 110 11.19 -3.61 1.28
CA ASN A 110 12.55 -3.98 0.98
C ASN A 110 12.57 -5.49 0.73
N GLU A 111 13.25 -5.91 -0.33
CA GLU A 111 13.46 -7.30 -0.71
C GLU A 111 14.92 -7.65 -0.38
N GLU A 112 15.12 -8.73 0.37
CA GLU A 112 16.45 -9.25 0.69
C GLU A 112 16.55 -10.68 0.14
N TRP A 113 17.64 -10.98 -0.58
CA TRP A 113 17.93 -12.28 -1.19
C TRP A 113 19.33 -12.79 -0.83
#